data_AF-A0A1Q7MBZ6-F1
#
_entry.id   AF-A0A1Q7MBZ6-F1
#
_cell.length_a   1.000
_cell.length_b   1.000
_cell.length_c   1.000
_cell.angle_alpha   90.00
_cell.angle_beta   90.00
_cell.angle_gamma   90.00
#
_symmetry.space_group_name_H-M   'P 1'
#
loop_
_entity.id
_entity.type
_entity.pdbx_description
1 polymer ?
#
loop_
_entity_poly.entity_id
_entity_poly.type
_entity_poly.pdbx_seq_one_letter_code
_entity_poly.pdbx_strand_id
1 'polypeptide(L)'
;MAAWTEEATLPQPAADPAVLRPAAPEAFAIGGVPWVTISLLLAAVCILFAAAGWRSGVALPSLLLYGAKATPLILDRGETWRLFAANLLHKDPLHLAFNAFALWNVGGALERAVRPADYLALLIFTALGTTLVSAIGADSISLGASGMAFGVLGASATFGWRRGVRGTLRSYFGLRIVP
;
A
#
# COMPACT_ATOMS: atom_id res chain seq x y z
N MET A 1 -10.82 31.94 -60.84
CA MET A 1 -10.28 31.91 -59.46
C MET A 1 -11.33 32.50 -58.52
N ALA A 2 -11.47 31.92 -57.32
CA ALA A 2 -12.41 32.24 -56.21
C ALA A 2 -13.71 31.39 -56.17
N ALA A 3 -13.62 30.19 -55.59
CA ALA A 3 -14.74 29.33 -55.18
C ALA A 3 -14.63 28.95 -53.68
N TRP A 4 -14.19 29.88 -52.83
CA TRP A 4 -13.76 29.59 -51.44
C TRP A 4 -14.55 30.35 -50.35
N THR A 5 -15.73 30.91 -50.62
CA THR A 5 -16.42 31.77 -49.62
C THR A 5 -17.78 31.28 -49.12
N GLU A 6 -18.32 30.15 -49.60
CA GLU A 6 -19.64 29.68 -49.13
C GLU A 6 -19.61 28.69 -47.96
N GLU A 7 -18.44 28.17 -47.57
CA GLU A 7 -18.35 27.14 -46.51
C GLU A 7 -18.30 27.73 -45.08
N ALA A 8 -18.28 29.06 -44.95
CA ALA A 8 -18.10 29.75 -43.66
C ALA A 8 -19.40 30.01 -42.88
N THR A 9 -20.57 29.60 -43.38
CA THR A 9 -21.88 29.91 -42.77
C THR A 9 -22.72 28.68 -42.43
N LEU A 10 -22.17 27.47 -42.50
CA LEU A 10 -22.89 26.28 -42.02
C LEU A 10 -23.12 26.42 -40.51
N PRO A 11 -24.38 26.29 -40.02
CA PRO A 11 -24.66 26.23 -38.61
C PRO A 11 -23.85 25.08 -38.01
N GLN A 12 -22.90 25.39 -37.13
CA GLN A 12 -22.26 24.38 -36.31
C GLN A 12 -23.38 23.65 -35.55
N PRO A 13 -23.52 22.31 -35.70
CA PRO A 13 -24.50 21.59 -34.92
C PRO A 13 -24.25 21.90 -33.45
N ALA A 14 -25.27 22.40 -32.76
CA ALA A 14 -25.15 22.74 -31.36
C ALA A 14 -24.59 21.52 -30.63
N ALA A 15 -23.38 21.64 -30.09
CA ALA A 15 -22.76 20.56 -29.34
C ALA A 15 -23.76 20.15 -28.26
N ASP A 16 -24.19 18.89 -28.28
CA ASP A 16 -25.14 18.39 -27.31
C ASP A 16 -24.54 18.66 -25.91
N PRO A 17 -25.19 19.50 -25.08
CA PRO A 17 -24.67 19.79 -23.75
C PRO A 17 -24.55 18.53 -22.88
N ALA A 18 -25.19 17.42 -23.25
CA ALA A 18 -24.99 16.12 -22.62
C ALA A 18 -23.62 15.50 -22.92
N VAL A 19 -23.02 15.76 -24.09
CA VAL A 19 -21.66 15.29 -24.46
C VAL A 19 -20.58 16.09 -23.72
N LEU A 20 -20.88 17.33 -23.33
CA LEU A 20 -20.00 18.19 -22.53
C LEU A 20 -20.13 17.97 -21.02
N ARG A 21 -21.11 17.17 -20.57
CA ARG A 21 -21.18 16.80 -19.15
C ARG A 21 -20.07 15.80 -18.87
N PRO A 22 -19.07 16.14 -18.03
CA PRO A 22 -18.14 15.12 -17.56
C PRO A 22 -18.98 14.00 -16.97
N ALA A 23 -18.70 12.76 -17.37
CA ALA A 23 -19.36 11.58 -16.82
C ALA A 23 -19.41 11.74 -15.30
N ALA A 24 -20.61 11.66 -14.73
CA ALA A 24 -20.77 11.77 -13.29
C ALA A 24 -19.75 10.82 -12.64
N PRO A 25 -18.92 11.30 -11.70
CA PRO A 25 -17.89 10.45 -11.11
C PRO A 25 -18.58 9.19 -10.60
N GLU A 26 -18.20 8.03 -11.12
CA GLU A 26 -18.75 6.75 -10.67
C GLU A 26 -18.72 6.76 -9.14
N ALA A 27 -19.89 6.56 -8.53
CA ALA A 27 -20.01 6.55 -7.08
C ALA A 27 -19.16 5.39 -6.54
N PHE A 28 -18.01 5.74 -6.02
CA PHE A 28 -17.05 4.79 -5.50
C PHE A 28 -17.49 4.30 -4.12
N ALA A 29 -17.85 3.02 -4.01
CA ALA A 29 -18.23 2.40 -2.75
C ALA A 29 -17.07 1.56 -2.20
N ILE A 30 -16.61 1.86 -0.99
CA ILE A 30 -15.75 0.96 -0.22
C ILE A 30 -16.65 -0.15 0.33
N GLY A 31 -16.59 -1.34 -0.27
CA GLY A 31 -17.40 -2.49 0.12
C GLY A 31 -16.56 -3.75 0.35
N GLY A 32 -17.12 -4.71 1.09
CA GLY A 32 -16.48 -6.02 1.33
C GLY A 32 -15.57 -6.08 2.55
N VAL A 33 -14.90 -7.22 2.72
CA VAL A 33 -14.01 -7.52 3.85
C VAL A 33 -12.56 -7.53 3.36
N PRO A 34 -11.61 -6.83 4.01
CA PRO A 34 -10.22 -6.76 3.59
C PRO A 34 -9.45 -8.02 4.00
N TRP A 35 -9.73 -9.15 3.35
CA TRP A 35 -9.17 -10.46 3.70
C TRP A 35 -7.65 -10.52 3.64
N VAL A 36 -7.01 -9.83 2.69
CA VAL A 36 -5.55 -9.80 2.55
C VAL A 36 -4.94 -9.06 3.73
N THR A 37 -5.48 -7.89 4.08
CA THR A 37 -5.07 -7.11 5.26
C THR A 37 -5.25 -7.92 6.54
N ILE A 38 -6.42 -8.55 6.73
CA ILE A 38 -6.69 -9.41 7.90
C ILE A 38 -5.68 -10.54 7.98
N SER A 39 -5.44 -11.24 6.87
CA SER A 39 -4.50 -12.37 6.81
C SER A 39 -3.08 -11.93 7.14
N LEU A 40 -2.65 -10.78 6.61
CA LEU A 40 -1.33 -10.20 6.88
C LEU A 40 -1.16 -9.86 8.36
N LEU A 41 -2.15 -9.20 8.97
CA LEU A 41 -2.10 -8.82 10.38
C LEU A 41 -2.14 -10.05 11.29
N LEU A 42 -2.98 -11.04 10.97
CA LEU A 42 -3.03 -12.30 11.71
C LEU A 42 -1.69 -13.04 11.63
N ALA A 43 -1.07 -13.11 10.45
CA ALA A 43 0.25 -13.71 10.29
C ALA A 43 1.31 -12.99 11.14
N ALA A 44 1.32 -11.64 11.13
CA ALA A 44 2.24 -10.85 11.93
C ALA A 44 2.05 -11.06 13.44
N VAL A 45 0.80 -11.17 13.91
CA VAL A 45 0.48 -11.53 15.31
C VAL A 45 0.99 -12.92 15.65
N CYS A 46 0.68 -13.94 14.84
CA CYS A 46 1.13 -15.31 15.08
C CYS A 46 2.65 -15.41 15.12
N ILE A 47 3.35 -14.73 14.21
CA ILE A 47 4.82 -14.71 14.15
C ILE A 47 5.40 -13.98 15.37
N LEU A 48 4.80 -12.86 15.80
CA LEU A 48 5.23 -12.16 17.02
C LEU A 48 5.13 -13.08 18.25
N PHE A 49 4.00 -13.75 18.44
CA PHE A 49 3.82 -14.69 19.55
C PHE A 49 4.78 -15.88 19.47
N ALA A 50 4.97 -16.45 18.29
CA ALA A 50 5.92 -17.55 18.10
C ALA A 50 7.37 -17.15 18.42
N ALA A 51 7.79 -15.94 18.02
CA ALA A 51 9.14 -15.45 18.25
C ALA A 51 9.38 -14.94 19.69
N ALA A 52 8.36 -14.34 20.32
CA ALA A 52 8.43 -13.78 21.67
C ALA A 52 8.31 -14.84 22.79
N GLY A 53 7.56 -15.92 22.54
CA GLY A 53 7.12 -16.82 23.59
C GLY A 53 6.26 -16.08 24.63
N TRP A 54 6.56 -16.26 25.92
CA TRP A 54 5.84 -15.62 27.03
C TRP A 54 6.40 -14.24 27.44
N ARG A 55 7.27 -13.65 26.62
CA ARG A 55 7.99 -12.40 26.93
C ARG A 55 7.29 -11.21 26.29
N SER A 56 7.50 -10.01 26.85
CA SER A 56 6.93 -8.76 26.33
C SER A 56 7.65 -8.22 25.07
N GLY A 57 8.65 -8.92 24.55
CA GLY A 57 9.42 -8.53 23.37
C GLY A 57 10.32 -9.66 22.87
N VAL A 58 10.78 -9.52 21.64
CA VAL A 58 11.55 -10.55 20.94
C VAL A 58 13.05 -10.27 21.06
N ALA A 59 13.82 -11.26 21.51
CA ALA A 59 15.28 -11.14 21.58
C ALA A 59 15.90 -11.13 20.16
N LEU A 60 17.03 -10.46 20.01
CA LEU A 60 17.72 -10.36 18.73
C LEU A 60 18.04 -11.72 18.08
N PRO A 61 18.53 -12.75 18.81
CA PRO A 61 18.76 -14.07 18.22
C PRO A 61 17.47 -14.70 17.65
N SER A 62 16.34 -14.54 18.35
CA SER A 62 15.05 -15.01 17.86
C SER A 62 14.60 -14.22 16.62
N LEU A 63 14.79 -12.90 16.59
CA LEU A 63 14.48 -12.10 15.40
C LEU A 63 15.30 -12.57 14.18
N LEU A 64 16.59 -12.82 14.36
CA LEU A 64 17.45 -13.33 13.28
C LEU A 64 17.06 -14.75 12.84
N LEU A 65 16.69 -15.62 13.78
CA LEU A 65 16.20 -16.97 13.47
C LEU A 65 14.94 -16.93 12.61
N TYR A 66 13.99 -16.06 12.95
CA TYR A 66 12.70 -15.96 12.24
C TYR A 66 12.78 -15.16 10.93
N GLY A 67 13.93 -14.60 10.59
CA GLY A 67 14.12 -13.95 9.29
C GLY A 67 14.20 -12.44 9.28
N ALA A 68 14.55 -11.80 10.40
CA ALA A 68 14.86 -10.37 10.38
C ALA A 68 15.92 -10.09 9.31
N LYS A 69 15.78 -8.94 8.64
CA LYS A 69 16.71 -8.52 7.60
C LYS A 69 18.07 -8.30 8.25
N ALA A 70 19.08 -8.97 7.74
CA ALA A 70 20.48 -8.74 8.06
C ALA A 70 21.29 -8.84 6.78
N THR A 71 22.02 -7.78 6.45
CA THR A 71 22.70 -7.63 5.15
C THR A 71 23.65 -8.78 4.83
N PRO A 72 24.54 -9.23 5.74
CA PRO A 72 25.43 -10.36 5.47
C PRO A 72 24.68 -11.69 5.22
N LEU A 73 23.54 -11.89 5.89
CA LEU A 73 22.76 -13.12 5.69
C LEU A 73 22.08 -13.14 4.32
N ILE A 74 21.66 -11.97 3.83
CA ILE A 74 21.02 -11.85 2.51
C ILE A 74 22.05 -11.90 1.39
N LEU A 75 23.08 -11.05 1.45
CA LEU A 75 24.02 -10.86 0.34
C LEU A 75 25.11 -11.93 0.31
N ASP A 76 25.67 -12.31 1.46
CA ASP A 76 26.82 -13.22 1.51
C ASP A 76 26.37 -14.68 1.65
N ARG A 77 25.26 -14.93 2.37
CA ARG A 77 24.71 -16.29 2.59
C ARG A 77 23.52 -16.65 1.70
N GLY A 78 23.04 -15.72 0.89
CA GLY A 78 21.95 -15.97 -0.04
C GLY A 78 20.60 -16.26 0.61
N GLU A 79 20.37 -15.84 1.86
CA GLU A 79 19.12 -16.05 2.60
C GLU A 79 18.02 -15.07 2.12
N THR A 80 17.68 -15.12 0.83
CA THR A 80 16.77 -14.18 0.15
C THR A 80 15.33 -14.24 0.66
N TRP A 81 14.93 -15.32 1.32
CA TRP A 81 13.63 -15.43 1.99
C TRP A 81 13.42 -14.37 3.08
N ARG A 82 14.50 -13.81 3.65
CA ARG A 82 14.47 -12.69 4.59
C ARG A 82 13.90 -11.41 3.97
N LEU A 83 13.97 -11.26 2.64
CA LEU A 83 13.37 -10.13 1.92
C LEU A 83 11.85 -10.06 2.11
N PHE A 84 11.21 -11.19 2.39
CA PHE A 84 9.78 -11.27 2.70
C PHE A 84 9.55 -11.45 4.20
N ALA A 85 10.24 -12.39 4.85
CA ALA A 85 10.02 -12.73 6.25
C ALA A 85 10.20 -11.54 7.21
N ALA A 86 11.17 -10.66 6.95
CA ALA A 86 11.42 -9.48 7.77
C ALA A 86 10.19 -8.55 7.88
N ASN A 87 9.33 -8.51 6.86
CA ASN A 87 8.15 -7.65 6.82
C ASN A 87 7.02 -8.13 7.74
N LEU A 88 7.04 -9.39 8.17
CA LEU A 88 6.04 -9.97 9.08
C LEU A 88 6.50 -9.92 10.55
N LEU A 89 7.80 -9.74 10.78
CA LEU A 89 8.39 -9.73 12.12
C LEU A 89 8.21 -8.39 12.81
N HIS A 90 7.95 -8.43 14.12
CA HIS A 90 7.90 -7.24 14.96
C HIS A 90 8.68 -7.50 16.25
N LYS A 91 9.37 -6.47 16.76
CA LYS A 91 10.22 -6.59 17.96
C LYS A 91 9.43 -6.60 19.27
N ASP A 92 8.26 -5.97 19.27
CA ASP A 92 7.39 -5.83 20.43
C ASP A 92 5.93 -5.56 19.97
N PRO A 93 4.94 -5.73 20.86
CA PRO A 93 3.53 -5.51 20.54
C PRO A 93 3.21 -4.08 20.09
N LEU A 94 3.91 -3.08 20.62
CA LEU A 94 3.68 -1.67 20.27
C LEU A 94 4.10 -1.39 18.82
N HIS A 95 5.24 -1.94 18.38
CA HIS A 95 5.69 -1.85 17.00
C HIS A 95 4.68 -2.50 16.04
N LEU A 96 4.12 -3.65 16.41
CA LEU A 96 3.04 -4.27 15.63
C LEU A 96 1.78 -3.41 15.62
N ALA A 97 1.37 -2.85 16.76
CA ALA A 97 0.16 -2.03 16.86
C ALA A 97 0.21 -0.80 15.93
N PHE A 98 1.34 -0.09 15.85
CA PHE A 98 1.48 1.04 14.93
C PHE A 98 1.35 0.64 13.45
N ASN A 99 1.97 -0.47 13.06
CA ASN A 99 1.88 -0.97 11.69
C ASN A 99 0.47 -1.49 11.38
N ALA A 100 -0.13 -2.22 12.31
CA ALA A 100 -1.49 -2.72 12.21
C ALA A 100 -2.50 -1.58 12.07
N PHE A 101 -2.32 -0.49 12.81
CA PHE A 101 -3.15 0.71 12.69
C PHE A 101 -3.09 1.29 11.28
N ALA A 102 -1.89 1.47 10.71
CA ALA A 102 -1.72 2.02 9.37
C ALA A 102 -2.30 1.08 8.29
N LEU A 103 -1.97 -0.21 8.35
CA LEU A 103 -2.44 -1.21 7.40
C LEU A 103 -3.95 -1.44 7.50
N TRP A 104 -4.54 -1.42 8.69
CA TRP A 104 -5.98 -1.58 8.85
C TRP A 104 -6.76 -0.40 8.27
N ASN A 105 -6.40 0.83 8.68
CA ASN A 105 -7.15 2.02 8.31
C ASN A 105 -6.95 2.40 6.84
N VAL A 106 -5.71 2.33 6.35
CA VAL A 106 -5.37 2.75 4.99
C VAL A 106 -5.33 1.55 4.05
N GLY A 107 -4.63 0.49 4.44
CA GLY A 107 -4.53 -0.73 3.62
C GLY A 107 -5.86 -1.44 3.44
N GLY A 108 -6.62 -1.61 4.51
CA GLY A 108 -7.95 -2.23 4.42
C GLY A 108 -8.92 -1.39 3.59
N ALA A 109 -8.84 -0.06 3.68
CA ALA A 109 -9.62 0.82 2.81
C ALA A 109 -9.19 0.69 1.34
N LEU A 110 -7.88 0.69 1.06
CA LEU A 110 -7.32 0.54 -0.28
C LEU A 110 -7.63 -0.83 -0.90
N GLU A 111 -7.56 -1.91 -0.14
CA GLU A 111 -7.86 -3.26 -0.60
C GLU A 111 -9.30 -3.38 -1.11
N ARG A 112 -10.25 -2.80 -0.38
CA ARG A 112 -11.67 -2.75 -0.77
C ARG A 112 -11.97 -1.78 -1.90
N ALA A 113 -10.98 -0.98 -2.26
CA ALA A 113 -11.06 0.10 -3.23
C ALA A 113 -10.47 -0.28 -4.60
N VAL A 114 -9.61 -1.29 -4.65
CA VAL A 114 -8.90 -1.71 -5.85
C VAL A 114 -9.12 -3.20 -6.12
N ARG A 115 -8.60 -3.70 -7.25
CA ARG A 115 -8.68 -5.13 -7.54
C ARG A 115 -7.76 -5.89 -6.57
N PRO A 116 -8.17 -7.07 -6.07
CA PRO A 116 -7.34 -7.84 -5.13
C PRO A 116 -5.92 -8.12 -5.63
N ALA A 117 -5.76 -8.37 -6.94
CA ALA A 117 -4.46 -8.58 -7.56
C ALA A 117 -3.56 -7.33 -7.50
N ASP A 118 -4.11 -6.14 -7.67
CA ASP A 118 -3.35 -4.88 -7.62
C ASP A 118 -2.88 -4.59 -6.19
N TYR A 119 -3.74 -4.85 -5.20
CA TYR A 119 -3.38 -4.71 -3.79
C TYR A 119 -2.30 -5.73 -3.37
N LEU A 120 -2.42 -6.98 -3.82
CA LEU A 120 -1.42 -8.00 -3.53
C LEU A 120 -0.07 -7.68 -4.19
N ALA A 121 -0.09 -7.25 -5.45
CA ALA A 121 1.12 -6.81 -6.14
C ALA A 121 1.79 -5.63 -5.40
N LEU A 122 1.00 -4.65 -4.96
CA LEU A 122 1.49 -3.53 -4.16
C LEU A 122 2.20 -4.01 -2.89
N LEU A 123 1.60 -4.94 -2.12
CA LEU A 123 2.23 -5.47 -0.91
C LEU A 123 3.54 -6.22 -1.23
N ILE A 124 3.56 -7.04 -2.28
CA ILE A 124 4.76 -7.80 -2.69
C ILE A 124 5.89 -6.85 -3.10
N PHE A 125 5.61 -5.88 -3.97
CA PHE A 125 6.63 -4.94 -4.45
C PHE A 125 7.14 -4.02 -3.35
N THR A 126 6.27 -3.59 -2.44
CA THR A 126 6.67 -2.73 -1.32
C THR A 126 7.48 -3.51 -0.29
N ALA A 127 7.09 -4.74 0.06
CA ALA A 127 7.87 -5.61 0.94
C ALA A 127 9.28 -5.88 0.36
N LEU A 128 9.34 -6.31 -0.90
CA LEU A 128 10.60 -6.62 -1.58
C LEU A 128 11.46 -5.37 -1.75
N GLY A 129 10.90 -4.29 -2.30
CA GLY A 129 11.64 -3.07 -2.62
C GLY A 129 12.22 -2.40 -1.38
N THR A 130 11.43 -2.26 -0.31
CA THR A 130 11.90 -1.62 0.93
C THR A 130 12.97 -2.45 1.64
N THR A 131 12.82 -3.77 1.68
CA THR A 131 13.81 -4.66 2.31
C THR A 131 15.08 -4.75 1.48
N LEU A 132 14.97 -4.77 0.14
CA LEU A 132 16.12 -4.78 -0.76
C LEU A 132 16.92 -3.47 -0.67
N VAL A 133 16.25 -2.32 -0.75
CA VAL A 133 16.88 -1.00 -0.58
C VAL A 133 17.55 -0.91 0.79
N SER A 134 16.89 -1.42 1.85
CA SER A 134 17.48 -1.48 3.18
C SER A 134 18.69 -2.41 3.24
N ALA A 135 18.70 -3.53 2.51
CA ALA A 135 19.81 -4.48 2.48
C ALA A 135 21.07 -3.90 1.80
N ILE A 136 20.89 -3.15 0.71
CA ILE A 136 22.02 -2.55 -0.01
C ILE A 136 22.48 -1.21 0.59
N GLY A 137 21.59 -0.50 1.30
CA GLY A 137 21.84 0.86 1.77
C GLY A 137 22.14 1.00 3.27
N ALA A 138 21.98 -0.07 4.06
CA ALA A 138 22.23 -0.04 5.50
C ALA A 138 22.63 -1.41 6.05
N ASP A 139 23.62 -1.44 6.94
CA ASP A 139 24.05 -2.66 7.63
C ASP A 139 23.20 -2.98 8.87
N SER A 140 22.32 -2.06 9.27
CA SER A 140 21.44 -2.27 10.40
C SER A 140 20.47 -3.43 10.16
N ILE A 141 20.20 -4.16 11.24
CA ILE A 141 19.15 -5.17 11.29
C ILE A 141 17.81 -4.46 11.27
N SER A 142 16.91 -4.89 10.38
CA SER A 142 15.58 -4.30 10.23
C SER A 142 14.49 -5.36 10.13
N LEU A 143 13.27 -4.97 10.48
CA LEU A 143 12.07 -5.79 10.49
C LEU A 143 10.85 -4.90 10.67
N GLY A 144 9.67 -5.43 10.35
CA GLY A 144 8.39 -4.75 10.51
C GLY A 144 7.70 -4.50 9.18
N ALA A 145 6.38 -4.35 9.24
CA ALA A 145 5.56 -4.11 8.08
C ALA A 145 5.54 -2.63 7.63
N SER A 146 6.39 -1.78 8.19
CA SER A 146 6.35 -0.32 7.98
C SER A 146 6.66 0.06 6.54
N GLY A 147 7.56 -0.68 5.86
CA GLY A 147 7.81 -0.51 4.44
C GLY A 147 6.56 -0.73 3.58
N MET A 148 5.79 -1.79 3.86
CA MET A 148 4.50 -2.04 3.23
C MET A 148 3.48 -0.94 3.58
N ALA A 149 3.42 -0.52 4.85
CA ALA A 149 2.51 0.53 5.29
C ALA A 149 2.77 1.86 4.58
N PHE A 150 4.03 2.28 4.42
CA PHE A 150 4.38 3.48 3.65
C PHE A 150 4.07 3.33 2.16
N GLY A 151 4.30 2.15 1.59
CA GLY A 151 3.90 1.85 0.21
C GLY A 151 2.39 1.97 -0.01
N VAL A 152 1.60 1.43 0.92
CA VAL A 152 0.13 1.54 0.94
C VAL A 152 -0.35 2.98 1.13
N LEU A 153 0.30 3.75 2.01
CA LEU A 153 0.02 5.18 2.20
C LEU A 153 0.25 5.97 0.91
N GLY A 154 1.41 5.76 0.27
CA GLY A 154 1.75 6.41 -1.00
C GLY A 154 0.79 6.03 -2.12
N ALA A 155 0.43 4.74 -2.23
CA ALA A 155 -0.54 4.26 -3.19
C ALA A 155 -1.94 4.86 -2.96
N SER A 156 -2.36 4.97 -1.70
CA SER A 156 -3.65 5.55 -1.32
C SER A 156 -3.73 7.03 -1.67
N ALA A 157 -2.67 7.80 -1.38
CA ALA A 157 -2.59 9.21 -1.76
C ALA A 157 -2.61 9.39 -3.29
N THR A 158 -1.88 8.53 -4.02
CA THR A 158 -1.84 8.55 -5.49
C THR A 158 -3.20 8.19 -6.08
N PHE A 159 -3.87 7.18 -5.52
CA PHE A 159 -5.20 6.75 -5.92
C PHE A 159 -6.21 7.89 -5.75
N GLY A 160 -6.23 8.54 -4.58
CA GLY A 160 -7.15 9.65 -4.33
C GLY A 160 -6.87 10.87 -5.20
N TRP A 161 -5.60 11.20 -5.46
CA TRP A 161 -5.23 12.28 -6.37
C TRP A 161 -5.72 12.02 -7.80
N ARG A 162 -5.49 10.81 -8.33
CA ARG A 162 -5.90 10.44 -9.71
C ARG A 162 -7.41 10.34 -9.88
N ARG A 163 -8.15 9.91 -8.86
CA ARG A 163 -9.60 9.74 -8.91
C ARG A 163 -10.39 10.98 -8.48
N GLY A 164 -9.72 12.03 -7.98
CA GLY A 164 -10.39 13.25 -7.54
C GLY A 164 -11.42 13.01 -6.44
N VAL A 165 -11.17 12.06 -5.53
CA VAL A 165 -12.11 11.66 -4.48
C VAL A 165 -12.52 12.84 -3.59
N ARG A 166 -13.82 12.88 -3.27
CA ARG A 166 -14.46 13.95 -2.48
C ARG A 166 -15.20 13.36 -1.27
N GLY A 167 -15.63 14.24 -0.36
CA GLY A 167 -16.44 13.85 0.80
C GLY A 167 -15.71 12.93 1.78
N THR A 168 -16.41 11.93 2.31
CA THR A 168 -15.91 11.00 3.33
C THR A 168 -14.75 10.13 2.85
N LEU A 169 -14.59 9.91 1.54
CA LEU A 169 -13.47 9.14 0.99
C LEU A 169 -12.13 9.89 1.08
N ARG A 170 -12.17 11.21 1.26
CA ARG A 170 -10.97 12.05 1.37
C ARG A 170 -10.17 11.74 2.65
N SER A 171 -10.79 11.24 3.72
CA SER A 171 -10.06 10.83 4.93
C SER A 171 -9.25 9.55 4.72
N TYR A 172 -9.62 8.71 3.74
CA TYR A 172 -8.91 7.46 3.44
C TYR A 172 -7.86 7.62 2.33
N PHE A 173 -8.14 8.47 1.34
CA PHE A 173 -7.33 8.55 0.10
C PHE A 173 -6.82 9.96 -0.22
N GLY A 174 -7.20 10.99 0.54
CA GLY A 174 -6.75 12.37 0.29
C GLY A 174 -5.39 12.66 0.89
N LEU A 175 -4.76 13.79 0.52
CA LEU A 175 -3.46 14.25 1.09
C LEU A 175 -3.51 14.62 2.60
N ARG A 176 -4.67 14.48 3.26
CA ARG A 176 -4.87 14.66 4.71
C ARG A 176 -5.07 13.30 5.38
N ILE A 177 -4.10 12.40 5.22
CA ILE A 177 -4.17 11.02 5.77
C ILE A 177 -3.97 11.02 7.30
N VAL A 178 -3.62 12.15 7.89
CA VAL A 178 -3.49 12.33 9.34
C VAL A 178 -4.34 13.54 9.75
N PRO A 179 -5.15 13.45 10.82
CA PRO A 179 -6.03 14.53 11.28
C PRO A 179 -5.29 15.84 11.55
#